data_AF-A0A0M3DA45-F1
#
_entry.id   AF-A0A0M3DA45-F1
#
_cell.length_a   1.000
_cell.length_b   1.000
_cell.length_c   1.000
_cell.angle_alpha   90.00
_cell.angle_beta   90.00
_cell.angle_gamma   90.00
#
_symmetry.space_group_name_H-M   'P 1'
#
loop_
_entity.id
_entity.type
_entity.pdbx_description
1 polymer ?
#
loop_
_entity_poly.entity_id
_entity_poly.type
_entity_poly.pdbx_seq_one_letter_code
_entity_poly.pdbx_strand_id
1 'polypeptide(L)'
;MLLAASHASDPFALPAFIISIIAAVAALAALGWNVWTWRQSGARVTLETSAVGSEWMQWVNVVIRNKGRTAVTITEVLLYEEGTPTSATASQILLGEDDGKELLPFRLEPQASLEFYEEFEPDHPAYGKPGYWVTVELANGRILDSGWIKSE
;
A
#
# COMPACT_ATOMS: atom_id res chain seq x y z
N MET A 1 48.67 -44.83 44.06
CA MET A 1 47.60 -44.00 44.66
C MET A 1 46.69 -43.57 43.51
N LEU A 2 45.60 -44.31 43.28
CA LEU A 2 44.66 -44.06 42.19
C LEU A 2 43.63 -43.04 42.69
N LEU A 3 43.72 -41.80 42.20
CA LEU A 3 42.68 -40.80 42.39
C LEU A 3 41.51 -41.16 41.47
N ALA A 4 40.46 -41.73 42.05
CA ALA A 4 39.18 -41.87 41.38
C ALA A 4 38.63 -40.47 41.11
N ALA A 5 38.70 -40.02 39.85
CA ALA A 5 37.99 -38.83 39.40
C ALA A 5 36.49 -39.14 39.45
N SER A 6 35.84 -38.79 40.57
CA SER A 6 34.39 -38.77 40.67
C SER A 6 33.87 -37.81 39.61
N HIS A 7 33.28 -38.35 38.54
CA HIS A 7 32.47 -37.57 37.62
C HIS A 7 31.22 -37.16 38.40
N ALA A 8 31.30 -36.02 39.08
CA ALA A 8 30.12 -35.37 39.61
C ALA A 8 29.28 -34.97 38.39
N SER A 9 28.27 -35.78 38.08
CA SER A 9 27.26 -35.45 37.08
C SER A 9 26.58 -34.18 37.56
N ASP A 10 26.88 -33.07 36.90
CA ASP A 10 26.36 -31.75 37.25
C ASP A 10 24.82 -31.82 37.16
N PRO A 11 24.08 -31.76 38.29
CA PRO A 11 22.65 -32.08 38.33
C PRO A 11 21.80 -31.09 37.51
N PHE A 12 22.41 -29.98 37.10
CA PHE A 12 21.81 -28.95 36.26
C PHE A 12 22.11 -29.12 34.76
N ALA A 13 23.03 -30.00 34.36
CA ALA A 13 23.42 -30.16 32.95
C ALA A 13 22.28 -30.73 32.10
N LEU A 14 21.53 -31.71 32.61
CA LEU A 14 20.42 -32.31 31.88
C LEU A 14 19.22 -31.35 31.75
N PRO A 15 18.76 -30.65 32.81
CA PRO A 15 17.79 -29.58 32.67
C PRO A 15 18.23 -28.46 31.70
N ALA A 16 19.48 -28.00 31.80
CA ALA A 16 20.01 -26.95 30.92
C ALA A 16 20.05 -27.39 29.45
N PHE A 17 20.44 -28.65 29.18
CA PHE A 17 20.43 -29.22 27.84
C PHE A 17 19.01 -29.27 27.26
N ILE A 18 18.02 -29.71 28.04
CA ILE A 18 16.60 -29.72 27.62
C ILE A 18 16.11 -28.31 27.31
N ILE A 19 16.41 -27.33 28.17
CA ILE A 19 16.04 -25.93 27.95
C ILE A 19 16.70 -25.39 26.67
N SER A 20 17.96 -25.75 26.39
CA SER A 20 18.65 -25.31 25.17
C SER A 20 18.00 -25.84 23.89
N ILE A 21 17.49 -27.08 23.89
CA ILE A 21 16.76 -27.66 22.76
C ILE A 21 15.44 -26.92 22.55
N ILE A 22 14.67 -26.70 23.62
CA ILE A 22 13.39 -25.98 23.55
C ILE A 22 13.62 -24.55 23.04
N ALA A 23 14.66 -23.87 23.54
CA ALA A 23 15.03 -22.54 23.09
C ALA A 23 15.43 -22.53 21.60
N ALA A 24 16.19 -23.53 21.13
CA ALA A 24 16.56 -23.66 19.73
C ALA A 24 15.34 -23.87 18.83
N VAL A 25 14.39 -24.73 19.24
CA VAL A 25 13.15 -24.96 18.50
C VAL A 25 12.29 -23.70 18.47
N ALA A 26 12.16 -23.00 19.59
CA ALA A 26 11.43 -21.73 19.67
C ALA A 26 12.06 -20.66 18.78
N ALA A 27 13.39 -20.56 18.74
CA ALA A 27 14.10 -19.63 17.86
C ALA A 27 13.86 -19.93 16.38
N LEU A 28 13.90 -21.21 15.97
CA LEU A 28 13.61 -21.61 14.59
C LEU A 28 12.14 -21.35 14.22
N ALA A 29 11.20 -21.63 15.12
CA ALA A 29 9.78 -21.34 14.92
C ALA A 29 9.53 -19.83 14.79
N ALA A 30 10.16 -19.02 15.63
CA ALA A 30 10.09 -17.56 15.56
C ALA A 30 10.68 -17.02 14.25
N LEU A 31 11.82 -17.56 13.80
CA LEU A 31 12.41 -17.21 12.50
C LEU A 31 11.46 -17.57 11.36
N GLY A 32 10.90 -18.79 11.38
CA GLY A 32 9.92 -19.25 10.40
C GLY A 32 8.67 -18.37 10.36
N TRP A 33 8.15 -17.97 11.51
CA TRP A 33 7.02 -17.05 11.61
C TRP A 33 7.33 -15.66 11.04
N ASN A 34 8.51 -15.11 11.34
CA ASN A 34 8.94 -13.83 10.77
C ASN A 34 9.08 -13.89 9.24
N VAL A 35 9.63 -14.97 8.70
CA VAL A 35 9.74 -15.15 7.24
C VAL A 35 8.36 -15.32 6.61
N TRP A 36 7.48 -16.11 7.22
CA TRP A 36 6.13 -16.33 6.73
C TRP A 36 5.30 -15.03 6.72
N THR A 37 5.30 -14.29 7.82
CA THR A 37 4.63 -12.98 7.91
C THR A 37 5.27 -11.96 6.97
N TRP A 38 6.59 -11.98 6.77
CA TRP A 38 7.27 -11.13 5.78
C TRP A 38 6.78 -11.41 4.36
N ARG A 39 6.64 -12.69 3.96
CA ARG A 39 6.10 -13.04 2.63
C ARG A 39 4.63 -12.63 2.45
N GLN A 40 3.85 -12.66 3.53
CA GLN A 40 2.43 -12.28 3.48
C GLN A 40 2.20 -10.76 3.55
N SER A 41 3.20 -9.98 3.98
CA SER A 41 3.09 -8.52 4.20
C SER A 41 3.65 -7.68 3.04
N GLY A 42 3.41 -8.11 1.80
CA GLY A 42 3.94 -7.51 0.56
C GLY A 42 3.44 -6.09 0.24
N ALA A 43 3.09 -5.85 -1.02
CA ALA A 43 2.60 -4.56 -1.48
C ALA A 43 1.27 -4.20 -0.81
N ARG A 44 1.19 -3.03 -0.18
CA ARG A 44 0.00 -2.57 0.53
C ARG A 44 -0.30 -1.14 0.11
N VAL A 45 -0.98 -1.02 -1.01
CA VAL A 45 -1.35 0.26 -1.60
C VAL A 45 -2.71 0.69 -1.07
N THR A 46 -2.82 1.94 -0.64
CA THR A 46 -4.07 2.58 -0.22
C THR A 46 -4.31 3.81 -1.07
N LEU A 47 -5.58 4.05 -1.37
CA LEU A 47 -6.07 5.20 -2.14
C LEU A 47 -6.82 6.12 -1.18
N GLU A 48 -6.44 7.39 -1.13
CA GLU A 48 -7.09 8.45 -0.38
C GLU A 48 -7.52 9.53 -1.38
N THR A 49 -8.79 9.92 -1.37
CA THR A 49 -9.36 10.83 -2.36
C THR A 49 -10.25 11.87 -1.72
N SER A 50 -10.18 13.12 -2.18
CA SER A 50 -11.06 14.20 -1.73
C SER A 50 -11.44 15.11 -2.88
N ALA A 51 -12.68 15.60 -2.87
CA ALA A 51 -13.14 16.63 -3.79
C ALA A 51 -13.54 17.85 -2.96
N VAL A 52 -12.87 18.99 -3.20
CA VAL A 52 -13.08 20.23 -2.45
C VAL A 52 -13.48 21.33 -3.42
N GLY A 53 -14.65 21.92 -3.20
CA GLY A 53 -15.14 23.05 -3.99
C GLY A 53 -14.90 24.40 -3.33
N SER A 54 -14.68 25.42 -4.15
CA SER A 54 -14.81 26.84 -3.81
C SER A 54 -15.72 27.52 -4.83
N GLU A 55 -16.13 28.77 -4.63
CA GLU A 55 -16.98 29.50 -5.60
C GLU A 55 -16.35 29.65 -7.00
N TRP A 56 -15.03 29.54 -7.10
CA TRP A 56 -14.25 29.86 -8.29
C TRP A 56 -13.53 28.67 -8.88
N MET A 57 -13.47 27.54 -8.16
CA MET A 57 -12.67 26.39 -8.55
C MET A 57 -13.06 25.16 -7.74
N GLN A 58 -13.00 24.00 -8.37
CA GLN A 58 -13.14 22.71 -7.69
C GLN A 58 -11.90 21.86 -7.92
N TRP A 59 -11.41 21.23 -6.86
CA TRP A 59 -10.24 20.36 -6.90
C TRP A 59 -10.62 18.92 -6.58
N VAL A 60 -10.14 17.98 -7.38
CA VAL A 60 -10.15 16.56 -7.05
C VAL A 60 -8.72 16.13 -6.78
N ASN A 61 -8.45 15.72 -5.54
CA ASN A 61 -7.14 15.25 -5.11
C ASN A 61 -7.17 13.72 -4.91
N VAL A 62 -6.15 13.06 -5.44
CA VAL A 62 -5.93 11.62 -5.36
C VAL A 62 -4.54 11.35 -4.80
N VAL A 63 -4.48 10.78 -3.61
CA VAL A 63 -3.24 10.38 -2.95
C VAL A 63 -3.14 8.85 -2.91
N ILE A 64 -2.13 8.31 -3.58
CA ILE A 64 -1.81 6.89 -3.61
C ILE A 64 -0.64 6.65 -2.67
N ARG A 65 -0.81 5.81 -1.64
CA ARG A 65 0.25 5.50 -0.66
C ARG A 65 0.62 4.04 -0.68
N ASN A 66 1.90 3.74 -0.75
CA ASN A 66 2.40 2.37 -0.56
C ASN A 66 2.79 2.17 0.90
N LYS A 67 1.83 1.76 1.72
CA LYS A 67 2.05 1.37 3.14
C LYS A 67 2.70 -0.02 3.25
N GLY A 68 2.99 -0.67 2.12
CA GLY A 68 3.63 -1.99 2.05
C GLY A 68 5.16 -1.91 2.19
N ARG A 69 5.78 -3.08 2.02
CA ARG A 69 7.24 -3.26 2.14
C ARG A 69 7.93 -3.47 0.79
N THR A 70 7.16 -3.62 -0.29
CA THR A 70 7.67 -3.84 -1.64
C THR A 70 7.21 -2.72 -2.54
N ALA A 71 8.08 -2.28 -3.45
CA ALA A 71 7.72 -1.30 -4.47
C ALA A 71 6.58 -1.84 -5.34
N VAL A 72 5.73 -0.93 -5.81
CA VAL A 72 4.66 -1.21 -6.77
C VAL A 72 4.81 -0.30 -7.97
N THR A 73 4.39 -0.76 -9.15
CA THR A 73 4.29 0.10 -10.32
C THR A 73 2.84 0.45 -10.54
N ILE A 74 2.54 1.74 -10.56
CA ILE A 74 1.24 2.29 -10.95
C ILE A 74 1.31 2.47 -12.46
N THR A 75 0.38 1.86 -13.18
CA THR A 75 0.35 1.90 -14.65
C THR A 75 -0.63 2.94 -15.17
N GLU A 76 -1.74 3.14 -14.47
CA GLU A 76 -2.80 4.04 -14.89
C GLU A 76 -3.55 4.61 -13.69
N VAL A 77 -4.00 5.86 -13.81
CA VAL A 77 -4.90 6.52 -12.87
C VAL A 77 -5.99 7.21 -13.67
N LEU A 78 -7.24 6.81 -13.46
CA LEU A 78 -8.40 7.29 -14.19
C LEU A 78 -9.36 8.00 -13.24
N LEU A 79 -9.80 9.19 -13.62
CA LEU A 79 -10.89 9.93 -13.02
C LEU A 79 -12.14 9.78 -13.87
N TYR A 80 -13.22 9.33 -13.28
CA TYR A 80 -14.53 9.27 -13.91
C TYR A 80 -15.38 10.42 -13.39
N GLU A 81 -15.75 11.30 -14.31
CA GLU A 81 -16.58 12.47 -14.03
C GLU A 81 -18.08 12.13 -14.13
N GLU A 82 -18.44 11.08 -14.87
CA GLU A 82 -19.82 10.65 -15.07
C GLU A 82 -19.97 9.14 -14.89
N GLY A 83 -20.08 8.74 -13.62
CA GLY A 83 -20.44 7.38 -13.24
C GLY A 83 -19.27 6.59 -12.67
N THR A 84 -19.31 5.28 -12.95
CA THR A 84 -18.39 4.28 -12.40
C THR A 84 -17.47 3.73 -13.50
N PRO A 85 -16.44 2.94 -13.15
CA PRO A 85 -15.52 2.35 -14.14
C PRO A 85 -16.19 1.41 -15.16
N THR A 86 -17.41 0.98 -14.86
CA THR A 86 -18.27 0.19 -15.75
C THR A 86 -19.07 1.04 -16.76
N SER A 87 -19.11 2.37 -16.57
CA SER A 87 -19.68 3.34 -17.51
C SER A 87 -18.65 3.64 -18.59
N ALA A 88 -18.94 3.28 -19.84
CA ALA A 88 -18.00 3.33 -20.95
C ALA A 88 -17.64 4.75 -21.45
N THR A 89 -18.02 5.81 -20.73
CA THR A 89 -18.29 7.09 -21.41
C THR A 89 -17.67 8.36 -20.87
N ALA A 90 -16.91 8.37 -19.76
CA ALA A 90 -16.27 9.62 -19.31
C ALA A 90 -15.14 9.36 -18.29
N SER A 91 -14.02 8.80 -18.74
CA SER A 91 -12.80 8.73 -17.94
C SER A 91 -11.71 9.64 -18.51
N GLN A 92 -11.14 10.48 -17.67
CA GLN A 92 -9.91 11.22 -17.95
C GLN A 92 -8.73 10.54 -17.26
N ILE A 93 -7.58 10.48 -17.94
CA ILE A 93 -6.32 10.06 -17.31
C ILE A 93 -5.83 11.22 -16.46
N LEU A 94 -5.59 10.97 -15.17
CA LEU A 94 -4.97 11.96 -14.29
C LEU A 94 -3.48 12.04 -14.61
N LEU A 95 -3.05 13.21 -15.07
CA LEU A 95 -1.64 13.55 -15.22
C LEU A 95 -1.19 14.12 -13.85
N GLY A 96 -0.10 13.62 -13.29
CA GLY A 96 0.28 14.01 -11.93
C GLY A 96 0.84 15.44 -11.86
N GLU A 97 1.36 15.80 -10.68
CA GLU A 97 1.64 17.16 -10.17
C GLU A 97 2.39 18.17 -11.09
N ASP A 98 2.94 17.74 -12.22
CA ASP A 98 3.64 18.61 -13.18
C ASP A 98 2.77 18.76 -14.44
N ASP A 99 2.04 19.89 -14.54
CA ASP A 99 1.15 20.26 -15.65
C ASP A 99 1.65 19.74 -17.02
N GLY A 100 0.97 18.71 -17.54
CA GLY A 100 1.20 18.18 -18.89
C GLY A 100 2.29 17.11 -19.04
N LYS A 101 2.87 16.58 -17.96
CA LYS A 101 3.77 15.42 -18.04
C LYS A 101 3.07 14.12 -17.67
N GLU A 102 3.11 13.16 -18.59
CA GLU A 102 2.72 11.78 -18.33
C GLU A 102 3.71 11.17 -17.32
N LEU A 103 3.27 11.05 -16.07
CA LEU A 103 4.05 10.49 -14.96
C LEU A 103 3.99 8.95 -14.90
N LEU A 104 3.05 8.36 -15.63
CA LEU A 104 2.77 6.93 -15.62
C LEU A 104 3.43 6.23 -16.82
N PRO A 105 3.96 5.01 -16.66
CA PRO A 105 3.97 4.21 -15.44
C PRO A 105 4.96 4.74 -14.38
N PHE A 106 4.54 4.78 -13.13
CA PHE A 106 5.34 5.27 -11.99
C PHE A 106 5.68 4.15 -11.01
N ARG A 107 6.94 4.05 -10.61
CA ARG A 107 7.38 3.11 -9.57
C ARG A 107 7.26 3.77 -8.19
N LEU A 108 6.26 3.36 -7.42
CA LEU A 108 6.02 3.82 -6.05
C LEU A 108 6.77 2.95 -5.04
N GLU A 109 7.83 3.51 -4.46
CA GLU A 109 8.67 2.87 -3.45
C GLU A 109 7.90 2.60 -2.14
N PRO A 110 8.36 1.66 -1.30
CA PRO A 110 7.76 1.41 0.01
C PRO A 110 7.73 2.67 0.88
N GLN A 111 6.63 2.88 1.59
CA GLN A 111 6.38 4.04 2.46
C GLN A 111 6.35 5.40 1.74
N ALA A 112 6.34 5.41 0.40
CA ALA A 112 6.17 6.63 -0.39
C ALA A 112 4.70 6.90 -0.73
N SER A 113 4.43 8.14 -1.13
CA SER A 113 3.15 8.59 -1.68
C SER A 113 3.34 9.22 -3.05
N LEU A 114 2.30 9.14 -3.87
CA LEU A 114 2.16 9.83 -5.13
C LEU A 114 0.82 10.56 -5.12
N GLU A 115 0.81 11.80 -5.59
CA GLU A 115 -0.35 12.68 -5.57
C GLU A 115 -0.69 13.12 -7.00
N PHE A 116 -1.98 13.14 -7.28
CA PHE A 116 -2.56 13.69 -8.51
C PHE A 116 -3.63 14.69 -8.12
N TYR A 117 -3.71 15.78 -8.85
CA TYR A 117 -4.78 16.75 -8.70
C TYR A 117 -5.37 17.05 -10.08
N GLU A 118 -6.69 17.23 -10.12
CA GLU A 118 -7.39 17.76 -11.28
C GLU A 118 -8.18 18.98 -10.81
N GLU A 119 -8.10 20.06 -11.59
CA GLU A 119 -8.79 21.30 -11.28
C GLU A 119 -9.89 21.56 -12.31
N PHE A 120 -11.08 21.90 -11.83
CA PHE A 120 -12.22 22.24 -12.64
C PHE A 120 -12.63 23.69 -12.41
N GLU A 121 -12.63 24.48 -13.48
CA GLU A 121 -13.19 25.82 -13.50
C GLU A 121 -14.73 25.77 -13.52
N PRO A 122 -15.45 26.83 -13.10
CA PRO A 122 -16.92 26.82 -12.99
C PRO A 122 -17.67 26.61 -14.32
N ASP A 123 -17.03 26.84 -15.45
CA ASP A 123 -17.54 26.61 -16.79
C ASP A 123 -17.28 25.17 -17.30
N HIS A 124 -16.43 24.40 -16.60
CA HIS A 124 -16.18 23.00 -16.91
C HIS A 124 -17.40 22.13 -16.56
N PRO A 125 -17.85 21.21 -17.44
CA PRO A 125 -19.02 20.38 -17.19
C PRO A 125 -18.89 19.45 -15.97
N ALA A 126 -17.66 19.17 -15.53
CA ALA A 126 -17.41 18.38 -14.32
C ALA A 126 -17.59 19.19 -13.03
N TYR A 127 -17.53 20.52 -13.08
CA TYR A 127 -17.65 21.37 -11.90
C TYR A 127 -19.03 21.25 -11.25
N GLY A 128 -19.06 21.16 -9.91
CA GLY A 128 -20.27 21.04 -9.11
C GLY A 128 -20.97 19.68 -9.23
N LYS A 129 -20.33 18.66 -9.83
CA LYS A 129 -20.93 17.34 -9.94
C LYS A 129 -21.12 16.67 -8.58
N PRO A 130 -22.19 15.85 -8.43
CA PRO A 130 -22.56 15.24 -7.15
C PRO A 130 -21.56 14.20 -6.66
N GLY A 131 -20.71 13.68 -7.55
CA GLY A 131 -19.59 12.86 -7.15
C GLY A 131 -18.68 12.45 -8.30
N TYR A 132 -17.50 12.00 -7.91
CA TYR A 132 -16.43 11.54 -8.80
C TYR A 132 -16.04 10.13 -8.42
N TRP A 133 -15.36 9.43 -9.32
CA TRP A 133 -14.84 8.11 -9.05
C TRP A 133 -13.42 7.99 -9.59
N VAL A 134 -12.51 7.36 -8.84
CA VAL A 134 -11.13 7.20 -9.25
C VAL A 134 -10.73 5.73 -9.20
N THR A 135 -10.05 5.28 -10.24
CA THR A 135 -9.40 3.97 -10.26
C THR A 135 -7.91 4.10 -10.48
N VAL A 136 -7.17 3.21 -9.82
CA VAL A 136 -5.73 3.09 -9.99
C VAL A 136 -5.42 1.67 -10.41
N GLU A 137 -4.77 1.50 -11.55
CA GLU A 137 -4.26 0.20 -11.99
C GLU A 137 -2.79 0.04 -11.60
N LEU A 138 -2.48 -1.13 -11.05
CA LEU A 138 -1.11 -1.55 -10.74
C LEU A 138 -0.62 -2.54 -11.79
N ALA A 139 0.69 -2.58 -12.05
CA ALA A 139 1.30 -3.47 -13.05
C ALA A 139 1.09 -4.98 -12.78
N ASN A 140 0.63 -5.36 -11.59
CA ASN A 140 0.26 -6.73 -11.26
C ASN A 140 -1.22 -7.06 -11.61
N GLY A 141 -1.91 -6.16 -12.32
CA GLY A 141 -3.32 -6.28 -12.71
C GLY A 141 -4.31 -6.00 -11.58
N ARG A 142 -3.85 -5.56 -10.40
CA ARG A 142 -4.73 -5.18 -9.31
C ARG A 142 -5.24 -3.76 -9.54
N ILE A 143 -6.56 -3.59 -9.44
CA ILE A 143 -7.22 -2.29 -9.49
C ILE A 143 -7.59 -1.87 -8.07
N LEU A 144 -7.33 -0.60 -7.75
CA LEU A 144 -7.82 0.07 -6.55
C LEU A 144 -8.91 1.04 -6.96
N ASP A 145 -9.88 1.21 -6.09
CA ASP A 145 -11.10 1.93 -6.36
C ASP A 145 -11.41 2.85 -5.17
N SER A 146 -11.72 4.12 -5.45
CA SER A 146 -12.02 5.11 -4.40
C SER A 146 -13.45 4.98 -3.86
N GLY A 147 -14.35 4.32 -4.59
CA GLY A 147 -15.78 4.53 -4.48
C GLY A 147 -16.19 5.95 -4.88
N TRP A 148 -17.45 6.30 -4.59
CA TRP A 148 -17.98 7.65 -4.83
C TRP A 148 -17.31 8.67 -3.91
N ILE A 149 -16.59 9.60 -4.51
CA ILE A 149 -16.04 10.79 -3.87
C ILE A 149 -17.15 11.84 -3.88
N LYS A 150 -17.59 12.27 -2.70
CA LYS A 150 -18.58 13.35 -2.59
C LYS A 150 -17.86 14.69 -2.69
N SER A 151 -18.45 15.62 -3.43
CA SER A 151 -18.05 17.03 -3.36
C SER A 151 -18.52 17.59 -2.02
N GLU A 152 -17.58 18.03 -1.19
CA GLU A 152 -17.87 18.85 -0.01
C GLU A 152 -17.84 20.34 -0.34
#